data_AF-A0A7V4NLU4-F1
#
_entry.id   AF-A0A7V4NLU4-F1
#
_cell.length_a   1.000
_cell.length_b   1.000
_cell.length_c   1.000
_cell.angle_alpha   90.00
_cell.angle_beta   90.00
_cell.angle_gamma   90.00
#
_symmetry.space_group_name_H-M   'P 1'
#
loop_
_entity.id
_entity.type
_entity.pdbx_description
1 polymer ?
#
loop_
_entity_poly.entity_id
_entity_poly.type
_entity_poly.pdbx_seq_one_letter_code
_entity_poly.pdbx_strand_id
1 'polypeptide(L)'
;MPPDERGPRERLPPVHRPGDPPAGAGRSRGALGRRHRGGRRGHALLRLAARQAGRLGPDARARHRPDAPRARRAGARRGGHQPGLPPPPARRPRLPARRDRHPVPRAPARPHRPGGGRRARSRPRRRGRAGGGPCAHGAAPDAAGRGRRRRLGAARPARRAPVSERVEIAGIAAGGAGVGRLADGRVVFVPRTAPGDVAEVEVVRAHARHADGRLRRLLARGPGRVEPRCAHYDADRCGGCQLQHLDGDTQAEARRRLVGDALRRLGKLDVDDPALERAGDDWGYRTRITVHAPAGPARIGFHPHDDPAAVFDLVQCHLASASLAELWTAVRAHRGQLPRDLRQVELRQDRTGHRHLVLRTARHVAPAGLTALHDVLHAAGVAASVHAGRGAADEVSAFEQVHPAMGDRVRAWAVAQLGDLRGARVWDLYAGIGETTRLLAAAGAEVESVERDPAAVRRARSHAPAGAVVHEGTVEALAPSLAPPAAVVTNPPRAGMAAMAIEALRAARPGRLVYVSCDPATLARDLRRLGAGWRVVEVRAFDLFPQTAHVETVVTLEAA
;
A
#
# COMPACT_ATOMS: atom_id res chain seq x y z
N MET A 1 -15.83 38.91 -58.40
CA MET A 1 -16.27 40.26 -57.98
C MET A 1 -16.89 40.18 -56.58
N PRO A 2 -16.94 41.29 -55.82
CA PRO A 2 -16.97 41.35 -54.34
C PRO A 2 -18.43 41.46 -53.79
N PRO A 3 -18.74 41.78 -52.50
CA PRO A 3 -17.92 42.18 -51.32
C PRO A 3 -18.02 41.22 -50.10
N ASP A 4 -17.17 41.22 -49.06
CA ASP A 4 -16.43 42.25 -48.26
C ASP A 4 -17.27 42.93 -47.15
N GLU A 5 -17.13 42.42 -45.91
CA GLU A 5 -17.40 43.16 -44.67
C GLU A 5 -16.32 42.82 -43.61
N ARG A 6 -16.00 43.78 -42.73
CA ARG A 6 -14.81 43.75 -41.87
C ARG A 6 -15.08 44.21 -40.44
N GLY A 7 -14.41 43.56 -39.49
CA GLY A 7 -13.95 44.17 -38.24
C GLY A 7 -14.33 43.43 -36.95
N PRO A 8 -13.74 43.78 -35.80
CA PRO A 8 -12.49 44.52 -35.58
C PRO A 8 -11.37 43.61 -35.01
N ARG A 9 -10.11 44.09 -35.04
CA ARG A 9 -8.96 43.40 -34.43
C ARG A 9 -8.67 43.97 -33.03
N GLU A 10 -8.81 43.17 -31.99
CA GLU A 10 -8.26 43.49 -30.67
C GLU A 10 -6.75 43.24 -30.59
N ARG A 11 -6.08 44.02 -29.75
CA ARG A 11 -4.61 44.09 -29.66
C ARG A 11 -4.11 43.23 -28.50
N LEU A 12 -3.19 42.31 -28.78
CA LEU A 12 -2.46 41.58 -27.74
C LEU A 12 -1.43 42.51 -27.05
N PRO A 13 -1.25 42.41 -25.72
CA PRO A 13 -0.22 43.15 -25.00
C PRO A 13 1.19 42.57 -25.24
N PRO A 14 2.27 43.35 -25.03
CA PRO A 14 3.63 42.96 -25.39
C PRO A 14 4.23 41.88 -24.48
N VAL A 15 5.03 40.99 -25.08
CA VAL A 15 5.75 39.91 -24.42
C VAL A 15 7.04 40.44 -23.78
N HIS A 16 7.18 40.31 -22.45
CA HIS A 16 8.45 40.57 -21.77
C HIS A 16 9.41 39.36 -21.89
N ARG A 17 10.64 39.63 -22.34
CA ARG A 17 11.81 38.75 -22.14
C ARG A 17 12.69 39.32 -21.03
N PRO A 18 13.21 38.50 -20.10
CA PRO A 18 14.37 38.83 -19.31
C PRO A 18 15.59 37.99 -19.71
N GLY A 19 16.73 38.65 -19.94
CA GLY A 19 18.03 38.03 -20.18
C GLY A 19 19.17 38.94 -19.70
N ASP A 20 20.02 38.38 -18.86
CA ASP A 20 21.33 38.82 -18.38
C ASP A 20 21.52 40.10 -17.52
N PRO A 21 22.52 40.13 -16.61
CA PRO A 21 22.63 41.12 -15.53
C PRO A 21 23.70 42.21 -15.77
N PRO A 22 23.65 43.34 -15.03
CA PRO A 22 24.69 44.38 -15.05
C PRO A 22 25.87 44.07 -14.10
N ALA A 23 27.02 44.70 -14.35
CA ALA A 23 28.28 44.47 -13.64
C ALA A 23 28.95 45.76 -13.09
N GLY A 24 29.76 45.61 -12.04
CA GLY A 24 30.70 46.61 -11.51
C GLY A 24 30.25 47.33 -10.23
N ALA A 25 31.12 47.68 -9.26
CA ALA A 25 32.57 47.45 -9.13
C ALA A 25 33.06 47.64 -7.66
N GLY A 26 34.27 47.17 -7.31
CA GLY A 26 34.98 47.48 -6.04
C GLY A 26 35.51 46.27 -5.26
N ARG A 27 36.58 45.58 -5.69
CA ARG A 27 38.01 45.83 -5.36
C ARG A 27 38.40 45.80 -3.85
N SER A 28 39.07 44.71 -3.45
CA SER A 28 40.29 44.74 -2.64
C SER A 28 41.17 43.51 -2.98
N ARG A 29 42.48 43.54 -2.67
CA ARG A 29 43.51 42.66 -3.29
C ARG A 29 44.22 41.74 -2.27
N GLY A 30 44.75 40.62 -2.79
CA GLY A 30 45.93 39.92 -2.25
C GLY A 30 45.69 38.46 -1.84
N ALA A 31 46.62 37.50 -2.03
CA ALA A 31 47.83 37.48 -2.85
C ALA A 31 48.20 36.00 -3.15
N LEU A 32 49.05 35.76 -4.16
CA LEU A 32 49.50 34.42 -4.58
C LEU A 32 50.61 33.84 -3.66
N GLY A 33 50.59 32.54 -3.42
CA GLY A 33 51.68 31.78 -2.78
C GLY A 33 51.86 30.38 -3.40
N ARG A 34 53.10 29.99 -3.71
CA ARG A 34 53.42 28.78 -4.52
C ARG A 34 54.57 27.99 -3.86
N ARG A 35 54.53 26.65 -3.95
CA ARG A 35 55.60 25.68 -3.53
C ARG A 35 55.76 25.58 -1.98
N HIS A 36 56.22 24.49 -1.36
CA HIS A 36 57.32 23.57 -1.70
C HIS A 36 57.10 22.07 -1.32
N ARG A 37 58.10 21.22 -1.66
CA ARG A 37 58.13 19.74 -1.48
C ARG A 37 58.80 19.30 -0.16
N GLY A 38 58.48 18.08 0.27
CA GLY A 38 59.33 17.18 1.10
C GLY A 38 58.80 16.90 2.52
N GLY A 39 58.89 15.70 3.11
CA GLY A 39 59.24 14.37 2.56
C GLY A 39 59.89 13.43 3.60
N ARG A 40 59.46 12.15 3.66
CA ARG A 40 60.08 11.00 4.42
C ARG A 40 60.02 11.14 5.97
N ARG A 41 60.15 10.10 6.83
CA ARG A 41 60.08 8.60 6.80
C ARG A 41 60.03 8.08 8.27
N GLY A 42 59.62 6.82 8.49
CA GLY A 42 59.75 6.07 9.77
C GLY A 42 58.39 5.55 10.30
N HIS A 43 58.08 4.26 10.52
CA HIS A 43 58.78 3.13 11.16
C HIS A 43 59.15 3.40 12.64
N ALA A 44 58.85 2.56 13.65
CA ALA A 44 58.16 1.25 13.67
C ALA A 44 57.63 0.85 15.08
N LEU A 45 56.65 -0.07 15.10
CA LEU A 45 56.52 -1.33 15.89
C LEU A 45 56.64 -1.44 17.45
N LEU A 46 55.99 -2.51 17.94
CA LEU A 46 55.96 -3.15 19.30
C LEU A 46 54.99 -2.47 20.31
N ARG A 47 54.00 -3.15 20.94
CA ARG A 47 53.94 -4.39 21.78
C ARG A 47 54.69 -4.21 23.12
N LEU A 48 54.21 -4.66 24.30
CA LEU A 48 53.14 -5.61 24.68
C LEU A 48 52.79 -5.51 26.20
N ALA A 49 51.57 -5.94 26.61
CA ALA A 49 51.19 -6.46 27.96
C ALA A 49 51.25 -5.50 29.18
N ALA A 50 50.50 -5.65 30.29
CA ALA A 50 50.06 -6.89 30.95
C ALA A 50 48.93 -6.72 32.01
N ARG A 51 48.10 -7.79 32.16
CA ARG A 51 47.50 -8.40 33.40
C ARG A 51 46.64 -7.52 34.35
N GLN A 52 45.38 -7.84 34.68
CA GLN A 52 44.73 -9.04 35.29
C GLN A 52 44.71 -9.09 36.83
N ALA A 53 43.63 -9.70 37.36
CA ALA A 53 43.23 -9.91 38.76
C ALA A 53 42.62 -8.66 39.47
N GLY A 54 41.65 -8.79 40.39
CA GLY A 54 40.99 -10.00 40.91
C GLY A 54 39.61 -9.72 41.54
N ARG A 55 38.90 -10.78 41.92
CA ARG A 55 37.55 -10.75 42.53
C ARG A 55 37.62 -10.32 44.00
N LEU A 56 36.50 -9.82 44.56
CA LEU A 56 35.82 -10.30 45.80
C LEU A 56 34.70 -9.33 46.25
N GLY A 57 33.57 -9.89 46.71
CA GLY A 57 32.67 -9.26 47.71
C GLY A 57 32.81 -10.03 49.04
N PRO A 58 31.89 -9.94 50.04
CA PRO A 58 30.58 -9.26 50.05
C PRO A 58 30.28 -8.42 51.34
N ASP A 59 29.03 -7.95 51.48
CA ASP A 59 28.24 -7.64 52.70
C ASP A 59 28.86 -7.03 53.99
N ALA A 60 28.30 -5.89 54.46
CA ALA A 60 27.36 -5.84 55.61
C ALA A 60 27.09 -4.41 56.19
N ARG A 61 25.81 -4.13 56.55
CA ARG A 61 25.27 -3.50 57.80
C ARG A 61 26.03 -2.31 58.47
N ALA A 62 25.43 -1.24 59.04
CA ALA A 62 24.04 -0.84 59.29
C ALA A 62 23.95 0.59 59.94
N ARG A 63 22.72 1.14 60.11
CA ARG A 63 22.29 2.25 61.03
C ARG A 63 22.90 3.65 60.76
N HIS A 64 22.12 4.72 60.55
CA HIS A 64 21.31 5.38 61.59
C HIS A 64 20.18 6.29 61.05
N ARG A 65 19.10 6.40 61.84
CA ARG A 65 18.19 7.57 61.96
C ARG A 65 18.44 8.17 63.36
N PRO A 66 18.17 9.47 63.62
CA PRO A 66 16.81 10.06 63.66
C PRO A 66 16.77 11.48 63.03
N ASP A 67 15.72 12.33 63.10
CA ASP A 67 14.34 12.22 63.62
C ASP A 67 13.36 13.13 62.81
N ALA A 68 12.18 13.44 63.37
CA ALA A 68 11.26 14.52 62.98
C ALA A 68 10.80 15.33 64.22
N PRO A 69 10.13 16.48 64.04
CA PRO A 69 8.77 16.53 64.57
C PRO A 69 7.73 17.24 63.67
N ARG A 70 6.47 17.09 64.07
CA ARG A 70 5.25 17.53 63.36
C ARG A 70 4.67 18.82 63.97
N ALA A 71 3.81 19.50 63.21
CA ALA A 71 2.65 20.22 63.74
C ALA A 71 1.36 19.80 63.02
N ARG A 72 0.19 19.98 63.66
CA ARG A 72 -1.15 19.48 63.24
C ARG A 72 -2.26 20.46 63.64
N ARG A 73 -3.49 20.20 63.15
CA ARG A 73 -4.84 20.70 63.60
C ARG A 73 -5.26 22.03 62.93
N ALA A 74 -6.53 22.37 62.65
CA ALA A 74 -7.85 21.66 62.53
C ALA A 74 -8.80 22.59 61.68
N GLY A 75 -10.11 22.37 61.42
CA GLY A 75 -11.11 21.35 61.79
C GLY A 75 -12.55 21.75 61.39
N ALA A 76 -13.54 20.89 61.70
CA ALA A 76 -15.01 21.07 61.56
C ALA A 76 -15.62 21.21 60.13
N ARG A 77 -16.89 20.86 59.82
CA ARG A 77 -17.85 19.77 60.17
C ARG A 77 -19.27 20.26 59.80
N ARG A 78 -20.01 19.54 58.92
CA ARG A 78 -21.43 19.08 59.04
C ARG A 78 -22.17 19.01 57.68
N GLY A 79 -23.00 17.97 57.48
CA GLY A 79 -24.25 18.04 56.71
C GLY A 79 -24.46 17.11 55.49
N GLY A 80 -25.30 16.07 55.64
CA GLY A 80 -26.42 15.79 54.71
C GLY A 80 -26.23 14.95 53.44
N HIS A 81 -26.74 13.70 53.48
CA HIS A 81 -27.29 12.84 52.41
C HIS A 81 -26.67 12.73 50.99
N GLN A 82 -26.42 11.48 50.58
CA GLN A 82 -26.38 11.01 49.18
C GLN A 82 -27.64 10.20 48.83
N PRO A 83 -28.12 10.23 47.57
CA PRO A 83 -28.88 9.14 46.95
C PRO A 83 -27.93 8.08 46.34
N GLY A 84 -28.30 6.80 46.43
CA GLY A 84 -27.42 5.68 46.08
C GLY A 84 -27.36 5.30 44.59
N LEU A 85 -26.24 4.68 44.18
CA LEU A 85 -26.04 3.99 42.90
C LEU A 85 -26.29 2.48 43.06
N PRO A 86 -26.80 1.77 42.03
CA PRO A 86 -27.07 0.34 42.10
C PRO A 86 -25.80 -0.54 42.04
N PRO A 87 -25.82 -1.76 42.62
CA PRO A 87 -24.66 -2.65 42.66
C PRO A 87 -24.39 -3.37 41.32
N PRO A 88 -23.13 -3.79 41.05
CA PRO A 88 -22.75 -4.48 39.83
C PRO A 88 -23.21 -5.97 39.81
N PRO A 89 -23.53 -6.53 38.63
CA PRO A 89 -23.98 -7.92 38.51
C PRO A 89 -22.88 -8.96 38.77
N ALA A 90 -23.31 -10.13 39.26
CA ALA A 90 -22.44 -11.17 39.81
C ALA A 90 -21.54 -11.89 38.79
N ARG A 91 -20.40 -12.39 39.30
CA ARG A 91 -19.42 -13.20 38.56
C ARG A 91 -20.01 -14.54 38.11
N ARG A 92 -19.86 -14.90 36.83
CA ARG A 92 -20.22 -16.23 36.31
C ARG A 92 -19.17 -17.31 36.68
N PRO A 93 -19.54 -18.60 36.78
CA PRO A 93 -18.65 -19.66 37.25
C PRO A 93 -17.62 -20.11 36.19
N ARG A 94 -16.50 -20.67 36.66
CA ARG A 94 -15.53 -21.40 35.82
C ARG A 94 -15.99 -22.84 35.60
N LEU A 95 -16.03 -23.32 34.36
CA LEU A 95 -16.14 -24.75 34.02
C LEU A 95 -15.23 -25.09 32.80
N PRO A 96 -14.87 -26.37 32.58
CA PRO A 96 -13.52 -26.74 32.15
C PRO A 96 -13.33 -27.01 30.65
N ALA A 97 -12.07 -27.09 30.24
CA ALA A 97 -11.68 -27.48 28.88
C ALA A 97 -11.70 -29.01 28.68
N ARG A 98 -12.36 -29.49 27.62
CA ARG A 98 -12.03 -30.75 26.93
C ARG A 98 -12.31 -30.66 25.42
N ARG A 99 -11.61 -31.50 24.65
CA ARG A 99 -11.70 -31.69 23.20
C ARG A 99 -12.89 -32.60 22.85
N ASP A 100 -13.52 -32.45 21.67
CA ASP A 100 -13.25 -33.28 20.48
C ASP A 100 -14.24 -32.99 19.32
N ARG A 101 -14.21 -33.80 18.25
CA ARG A 101 -14.62 -33.45 16.87
C ARG A 101 -15.96 -34.05 16.39
N HIS A 102 -16.51 -33.45 15.31
CA HIS A 102 -17.49 -33.99 14.33
C HIS A 102 -18.98 -34.11 14.77
N PRO A 103 -19.94 -34.21 13.82
CA PRO A 103 -20.05 -33.61 12.47
C PRO A 103 -21.42 -32.92 12.21
N VAL A 104 -21.55 -32.25 11.07
CA VAL A 104 -22.76 -31.50 10.64
C VAL A 104 -23.85 -32.41 10.03
N PRO A 105 -25.14 -32.28 10.41
CA PRO A 105 -26.26 -32.99 9.77
C PRO A 105 -26.77 -32.28 8.49
N ARG A 106 -27.31 -33.06 7.54
CA ARG A 106 -27.90 -32.57 6.27
C ARG A 106 -29.39 -32.24 6.40
N ALA A 107 -29.86 -31.28 5.60
CA ALA A 107 -31.26 -30.90 5.46
C ALA A 107 -32.08 -31.90 4.59
N PRO A 108 -33.43 -31.93 4.71
CA PRO A 108 -34.28 -32.99 4.16
C PRO A 108 -34.74 -32.77 2.70
N ALA A 109 -35.31 -33.84 2.11
CA ALA A 109 -35.77 -33.90 0.72
C ALA A 109 -37.18 -33.31 0.48
N ARG A 110 -37.50 -33.04 -0.80
CA ARG A 110 -38.86 -32.74 -1.31
C ARG A 110 -39.16 -33.53 -2.60
N PRO A 111 -40.44 -33.72 -2.99
CA PRO A 111 -40.88 -34.95 -3.67
C PRO A 111 -40.95 -34.88 -5.21
N HIS A 112 -41.10 -36.06 -5.82
CA HIS A 112 -41.23 -36.29 -7.27
C HIS A 112 -42.62 -36.01 -7.86
N ARG A 113 -42.66 -35.68 -9.15
CA ARG A 113 -43.69 -36.11 -10.13
C ARG A 113 -43.03 -36.58 -11.44
N PRO A 114 -43.71 -37.36 -12.31
CA PRO A 114 -43.06 -38.29 -13.23
C PRO A 114 -43.22 -37.98 -14.74
N GLY A 115 -42.46 -38.69 -15.60
CA GLY A 115 -42.88 -38.96 -16.98
C GLY A 115 -41.80 -39.05 -18.08
N GLY A 116 -41.38 -40.28 -18.45
CA GLY A 116 -40.71 -40.60 -19.73
C GLY A 116 -39.23 -40.21 -19.92
N GLY A 117 -38.36 -40.98 -20.57
CA GLY A 117 -38.49 -42.36 -21.06
C GLY A 117 -37.32 -42.83 -21.96
N ARG A 118 -37.03 -44.14 -21.93
CA ARG A 118 -36.21 -44.97 -22.87
C ARG A 118 -34.68 -45.11 -22.68
N ARG A 119 -34.29 -46.35 -22.32
CA ARG A 119 -33.18 -47.21 -22.82
C ARG A 119 -31.72 -46.69 -22.69
N ALA A 120 -30.79 -47.21 -21.88
CA ALA A 120 -30.42 -48.55 -21.38
C ALA A 120 -29.45 -49.39 -22.26
N ARG A 121 -28.23 -49.66 -21.73
CA ARG A 121 -27.33 -50.85 -21.91
C ARG A 121 -26.10 -50.67 -20.97
N SER A 122 -26.05 -51.38 -19.83
CA SER A 122 -25.23 -52.59 -19.52
C SER A 122 -23.74 -52.31 -19.18
N ARG A 123 -23.30 -52.23 -17.90
CA ARG A 123 -22.98 -53.30 -16.89
C ARG A 123 -21.64 -54.05 -17.13
N PRO A 124 -20.93 -54.59 -16.10
CA PRO A 124 -20.83 -54.20 -14.69
C PRO A 124 -19.38 -54.25 -14.08
N ARG A 125 -19.19 -53.77 -12.83
CA ARG A 125 -18.01 -54.09 -11.97
C ARG A 125 -18.41 -55.08 -10.86
N ARG A 126 -17.54 -56.05 -10.52
CA ARG A 126 -17.70 -56.98 -9.36
C ARG A 126 -17.07 -56.42 -8.06
N ARG A 127 -17.49 -56.96 -6.91
CA ARG A 127 -17.07 -56.62 -5.52
C ARG A 127 -16.70 -57.89 -4.72
N GLY A 128 -15.95 -57.71 -3.62
CA GLY A 128 -15.77 -58.68 -2.51
C GLY A 128 -14.61 -59.66 -2.69
N ARG A 129 -13.95 -60.23 -1.66
CA ARG A 129 -14.02 -60.21 -0.16
C ARG A 129 -12.57 -60.51 0.34
N ALA A 130 -11.99 -59.98 1.42
CA ALA A 130 -12.28 -59.98 2.88
C ALA A 130 -11.63 -61.15 3.68
N GLY A 131 -11.03 -60.83 4.85
CA GLY A 131 -10.38 -61.75 5.83
C GLY A 131 -8.84 -61.83 5.71
N GLY A 132 -8.01 -61.86 6.77
CA GLY A 132 -8.20 -61.75 8.24
C GLY A 132 -6.83 -61.58 8.96
N GLY A 133 -6.80 -61.25 10.26
CA GLY A 133 -5.56 -61.09 11.08
C GLY A 133 -4.97 -62.43 11.60
N PRO A 134 -4.02 -62.46 12.57
CA PRO A 134 -3.79 -61.46 13.64
C PRO A 134 -2.30 -61.12 14.01
N CYS A 135 -2.17 -60.40 15.13
CA CYS A 135 -1.03 -59.88 15.92
C CYS A 135 0.29 -60.68 16.03
N ALA A 136 1.42 -59.96 16.22
CA ALA A 136 2.34 -60.06 17.39
C ALA A 136 3.59 -59.13 17.27
N HIS A 137 4.40 -59.04 18.34
CA HIS A 137 5.50 -58.09 18.52
C HIS A 137 6.90 -58.60 18.07
N GLY A 138 7.82 -57.67 17.79
CA GLY A 138 9.20 -57.76 18.29
C GLY A 138 10.34 -57.93 17.28
N ALA A 139 11.49 -57.34 17.66
CA ALA A 139 12.86 -57.55 17.17
C ALA A 139 13.28 -57.07 15.75
N ALA A 140 14.32 -56.24 15.76
CA ALA A 140 15.37 -56.13 14.72
C ALA A 140 16.54 -57.10 15.14
N PRO A 141 17.64 -57.33 14.37
CA PRO A 141 18.20 -56.46 13.33
C PRO A 141 18.86 -57.15 12.09
N ASP A 142 19.58 -56.31 11.33
CA ASP A 142 20.77 -56.56 10.49
C ASP A 142 20.74 -57.18 9.07
N ALA A 143 21.13 -56.29 8.15
CA ALA A 143 22.17 -56.43 7.12
C ALA A 143 22.22 -57.62 6.14
N ALA A 144 21.91 -57.35 4.87
CA ALA A 144 22.75 -57.73 3.72
C ALA A 144 22.44 -56.85 2.49
N GLY A 145 23.47 -56.36 1.79
CA GLY A 145 23.33 -55.36 0.74
C GLY A 145 22.86 -55.88 -0.63
N ARG A 146 22.21 -55.02 -1.43
CA ARG A 146 22.06 -55.19 -2.89
C ARG A 146 22.33 -53.87 -3.61
N GLY A 147 22.96 -53.95 -4.78
CA GLY A 147 23.72 -52.86 -5.39
C GLY A 147 22.90 -51.62 -5.81
N ARG A 148 23.51 -50.44 -5.62
CA ARG A 148 23.02 -49.16 -6.16
C ARG A 148 23.17 -49.14 -7.69
N ARG A 149 22.10 -49.49 -8.42
CA ARG A 149 21.99 -49.11 -9.84
C ARG A 149 21.99 -47.58 -9.93
N ARG A 150 23.09 -46.98 -10.45
CA ARG A 150 23.11 -45.57 -10.87
C ARG A 150 22.01 -45.39 -11.91
N ARG A 151 20.89 -44.75 -11.55
CA ARG A 151 19.99 -44.17 -12.54
C ARG A 151 20.76 -43.02 -13.20
N LEU A 152 21.17 -43.21 -14.45
CA LEU A 152 21.59 -42.12 -15.30
C LEU A 152 20.43 -41.12 -15.33
N GLY A 153 20.66 -39.91 -14.83
CA GLY A 153 19.64 -38.87 -14.81
C GLY A 153 19.27 -38.54 -16.24
N ALA A 154 17.99 -38.70 -16.61
CA ALA A 154 17.50 -38.22 -17.89
C ALA A 154 17.84 -36.74 -18.02
N ALA A 155 18.56 -36.36 -19.08
CA ALA A 155 18.91 -34.98 -19.32
C ALA A 155 17.62 -34.13 -19.34
N ARG A 156 17.61 -33.02 -18.61
CA ARG A 156 16.50 -32.05 -18.69
C ARG A 156 16.42 -31.62 -20.17
N PRO A 157 15.25 -31.66 -20.81
CA PRO A 157 15.14 -31.24 -22.20
C PRO A 157 15.68 -29.81 -22.32
N ALA A 158 16.53 -29.58 -23.31
CA ALA A 158 17.06 -28.26 -23.59
C ALA A 158 15.88 -27.28 -23.71
N ARG A 159 15.92 -26.17 -22.96
CA ARG A 159 14.93 -25.11 -23.12
C ARG A 159 15.01 -24.66 -24.58
N ARG A 160 13.92 -24.84 -25.35
CA ARG A 160 13.79 -24.19 -26.66
C ARG A 160 14.13 -22.71 -26.48
N ALA A 161 14.95 -22.17 -27.36
CA ALA A 161 15.29 -20.75 -27.33
C ALA A 161 13.99 -19.93 -27.27
N PRO A 162 13.91 -18.92 -26.40
CA PRO A 162 12.70 -18.10 -26.30
C PRO A 162 12.41 -17.46 -27.66
N VAL A 163 11.22 -17.72 -28.21
CA VAL A 163 10.81 -17.12 -29.48
C VAL A 163 10.74 -15.61 -29.27
N SER A 164 11.45 -14.87 -30.12
CA SER A 164 11.47 -13.42 -30.13
C SER A 164 10.71 -12.96 -31.37
N GLU A 165 9.65 -12.19 -31.17
CA GLU A 165 8.74 -11.71 -32.22
C GLU A 165 8.80 -10.19 -32.33
N ARG A 166 8.57 -9.65 -33.53
CA ARG A 166 8.37 -8.21 -33.72
C ARG A 166 6.92 -7.87 -33.36
N VAL A 167 6.73 -7.00 -32.38
CA VAL A 167 5.41 -6.60 -31.86
C VAL A 167 5.30 -5.08 -31.85
N GLU A 168 4.17 -4.58 -32.34
CA GLU A 168 3.77 -3.18 -32.13
C GLU A 168 2.91 -3.08 -30.87
N ILE A 169 3.16 -2.04 -30.07
CA ILE A 169 2.51 -1.83 -28.78
C ILE A 169 1.38 -0.80 -28.95
N ALA A 170 0.13 -1.27 -28.82
CA ALA A 170 -1.07 -0.49 -29.10
C ALA A 170 -1.57 0.36 -27.91
N GLY A 171 -1.10 0.09 -26.69
CA GLY A 171 -1.58 0.74 -25.47
C GLY A 171 -0.95 0.18 -24.21
N ILE A 172 -1.46 0.60 -23.05
CA ILE A 172 -1.01 0.17 -21.72
C ILE A 172 -2.13 -0.59 -21.00
N ALA A 173 -1.81 -1.73 -20.38
CA ALA A 173 -2.73 -2.53 -19.58
C ALA A 173 -2.80 -2.07 -18.12
N ALA A 174 -3.81 -2.56 -17.41
CA ALA A 174 -3.80 -2.61 -15.95
C ALA A 174 -2.46 -3.19 -15.44
N GLY A 175 -1.78 -2.46 -14.55
CA GLY A 175 -0.45 -2.82 -14.07
C GLY A 175 0.73 -2.27 -14.89
N GLY A 176 0.50 -1.57 -16.00
CA GLY A 176 1.51 -0.75 -16.67
C GLY A 176 2.39 -1.46 -17.69
N ALA A 177 2.06 -2.70 -18.07
CA ALA A 177 2.68 -3.36 -19.21
C ALA A 177 2.08 -2.83 -20.52
N GLY A 178 2.90 -2.64 -21.55
CA GLY A 178 2.40 -2.37 -22.89
C GLY A 178 1.67 -3.59 -23.46
N VAL A 179 0.68 -3.35 -24.32
CA VAL A 179 -0.17 -4.39 -24.92
C VAL A 179 0.05 -4.45 -26.41
N GLY A 180 0.43 -5.61 -26.92
CA GLY A 180 0.53 -5.89 -28.34
C GLY A 180 -0.14 -7.21 -28.72
N ARG A 181 0.07 -7.65 -29.96
CA ARG A 181 -0.34 -8.97 -30.46
C ARG A 181 0.85 -9.72 -31.03
N LEU A 182 0.91 -11.02 -30.75
CA LEU A 182 1.85 -11.95 -31.40
C LEU A 182 1.35 -12.33 -32.80
N ALA A 183 2.22 -12.95 -33.60
CA ALA A 183 1.86 -13.41 -34.95
C ALA A 183 0.71 -14.44 -34.96
N ASP A 184 0.53 -15.19 -33.87
CA ASP A 184 -0.59 -16.13 -33.68
C ASP A 184 -1.88 -15.49 -33.15
N GLY A 185 -1.93 -14.15 -33.06
CA GLY A 185 -3.09 -13.36 -32.65
C GLY A 185 -3.31 -13.24 -31.14
N ARG A 186 -2.55 -13.98 -30.30
CA ARG A 186 -2.63 -13.84 -28.83
C ARG A 186 -2.17 -12.45 -28.39
N VAL A 187 -2.82 -11.94 -27.34
CA VAL A 187 -2.41 -10.68 -26.69
C VAL A 187 -1.12 -10.91 -25.92
N VAL A 188 -0.14 -10.01 -26.04
CA VAL A 188 1.09 -10.05 -25.24
C VAL A 188 1.23 -8.81 -24.37
N PHE A 189 1.59 -9.03 -23.10
CA PHE A 189 1.87 -7.97 -22.14
C PHE A 189 3.37 -7.79 -21.98
N VAL A 190 3.89 -6.60 -22.28
CA VAL A 190 5.33 -6.31 -22.33
C VAL A 190 5.66 -5.12 -21.42
N PRO A 191 6.18 -5.35 -20.19
CA PRO A 191 6.64 -4.29 -19.31
C PRO A 191 7.69 -3.39 -19.99
N ARG A 192 7.75 -2.11 -19.56
CA ARG A 192 8.70 -1.11 -20.07
C ARG A 192 8.55 -0.76 -21.57
N THR A 193 7.36 -0.94 -22.15
CA THR A 193 7.04 -0.49 -23.52
C THR A 193 5.92 0.57 -23.55
N ALA A 194 5.98 1.44 -24.54
CA ALA A 194 5.11 2.60 -24.74
C ALA A 194 4.16 2.39 -25.94
N PRO A 195 2.98 3.04 -25.97
CA PRO A 195 2.13 3.04 -27.16
C PRO A 195 2.91 3.58 -28.38
N GLY A 196 2.81 2.89 -29.52
CA GLY A 196 3.57 3.17 -30.74
C GLY A 196 5.00 2.63 -30.76
N ASP A 197 5.49 1.98 -29.69
CA ASP A 197 6.75 1.24 -29.76
C ASP A 197 6.64 0.07 -30.74
N VAL A 198 7.69 -0.11 -31.56
CA VAL A 198 7.92 -1.37 -32.29
C VAL A 198 9.08 -2.08 -31.60
N ALA A 199 8.82 -3.24 -31.03
CA ALA A 199 9.74 -3.96 -30.16
C ALA A 199 10.03 -5.38 -30.65
N GLU A 200 11.25 -5.85 -30.40
CA GLU A 200 11.60 -7.26 -30.39
C GLU A 200 11.26 -7.81 -28.99
N VAL A 201 10.31 -8.74 -28.93
CA VAL A 201 9.69 -9.22 -27.69
C VAL A 201 9.93 -10.72 -27.52
N GLU A 202 10.60 -11.09 -26.43
CA GLU A 202 10.73 -12.47 -25.98
C GLU A 202 9.44 -12.91 -25.27
N VAL A 203 8.85 -14.04 -25.67
CA VAL A 203 7.79 -14.69 -24.87
C VAL A 203 8.41 -15.40 -23.66
N VAL A 204 8.19 -14.85 -22.46
CA VAL A 204 8.67 -15.41 -21.18
C VAL A 204 7.70 -16.46 -20.65
N ARG A 205 6.40 -16.25 -20.82
CA ARG A 205 5.35 -17.19 -20.40
C ARG A 205 4.21 -17.21 -21.41
N ALA A 206 3.88 -18.41 -21.90
CA ALA A 206 2.79 -18.61 -22.83
C ALA A 206 1.54 -19.13 -22.10
N HIS A 207 0.39 -18.50 -22.35
CA HIS A 207 -0.93 -18.98 -21.93
C HIS A 207 -1.81 -19.24 -23.16
N ALA A 208 -2.98 -19.84 -22.94
CA ALA A 208 -3.90 -20.24 -24.01
C ALA A 208 -4.51 -19.06 -24.79
N ARG A 209 -4.61 -17.87 -24.18
CA ARG A 209 -5.23 -16.66 -24.79
C ARG A 209 -4.34 -15.41 -24.76
N HIS A 210 -3.22 -15.47 -24.05
CA HIS A 210 -2.28 -14.35 -23.91
C HIS A 210 -0.86 -14.86 -23.65
N ALA A 211 0.11 -13.96 -23.58
CA ALA A 211 1.48 -14.23 -23.19
C ALA A 211 2.04 -13.09 -22.34
N ASP A 212 2.99 -13.43 -21.46
CA ASP A 212 3.87 -12.45 -20.81
C ASP A 212 5.14 -12.33 -21.65
N GLY A 213 5.41 -11.12 -22.14
CA GLY A 213 6.56 -10.79 -22.95
C GLY A 213 7.61 -9.98 -22.18
N ARG A 214 8.86 -10.04 -22.63
CA ARG A 214 9.95 -9.17 -22.18
C ARG A 214 10.53 -8.43 -23.37
N LEU A 215 10.67 -7.11 -23.24
CA LEU A 215 11.39 -6.27 -24.19
C LEU A 215 12.84 -6.77 -24.32
N ARG A 216 13.24 -7.20 -25.52
CA ARG A 216 14.62 -7.54 -25.85
C ARG A 216 15.36 -6.34 -26.40
N ARG A 217 14.76 -5.70 -27.40
CA ARG A 217 15.33 -4.57 -28.12
C ARG A 217 14.19 -3.72 -28.65
N LEU A 218 14.36 -2.40 -28.59
CA LEU A 218 13.44 -1.47 -29.21
C LEU A 218 13.89 -1.23 -30.66
N LEU A 219 12.98 -1.37 -31.61
CA LEU A 219 13.23 -1.20 -33.04
C LEU A 219 12.79 0.20 -33.52
N ALA A 220 11.70 0.73 -32.94
CA ALA A 220 11.29 2.13 -33.05
C ALA A 220 10.67 2.60 -31.73
N ARG A 221 10.93 3.85 -31.34
CA ARG A 221 10.34 4.50 -30.15
C ARG A 221 8.95 5.03 -30.51
N GLY A 222 7.95 4.74 -29.68
CA GLY A 222 6.65 5.42 -29.75
C GLY A 222 6.75 6.91 -29.39
N PRO A 223 5.79 7.75 -29.84
CA PRO A 223 5.89 9.21 -29.70
C PRO A 223 5.94 9.66 -28.24
N GLY A 224 5.19 8.99 -27.35
CA GLY A 224 5.13 9.32 -25.93
C GLY A 224 6.29 8.81 -25.07
N ARG A 225 7.37 8.30 -25.68
CA ARG A 225 8.45 7.59 -24.98
C ARG A 225 9.60 8.51 -24.55
N VAL A 226 9.67 8.80 -23.25
CA VAL A 226 10.77 9.55 -22.62
C VAL A 226 11.83 8.63 -22.01
N GLU A 227 12.95 9.21 -21.60
CA GLU A 227 14.00 8.51 -20.86
C GLU A 227 13.70 8.52 -19.34
N PRO A 228 13.72 7.37 -18.65
CA PRO A 228 13.42 7.30 -17.22
C PRO A 228 14.39 8.11 -16.35
N ARG A 229 13.85 8.98 -15.48
CA ARG A 229 14.65 9.80 -14.54
C ARG A 229 15.46 8.96 -13.54
N CYS A 230 14.95 7.81 -13.12
CA CYS A 230 15.53 7.03 -12.03
C CYS A 230 16.45 5.91 -12.56
N ALA A 231 17.74 5.93 -12.22
CA ALA A 231 18.68 4.88 -12.63
C ALA A 231 18.24 3.45 -12.21
N HIS A 232 17.61 3.31 -11.04
CA HIS A 232 17.06 2.03 -10.57
C HIS A 232 15.89 1.49 -11.41
N TYR A 233 15.28 2.32 -12.26
CA TYR A 233 14.13 1.93 -13.08
C TYR A 233 14.48 0.81 -14.06
N ASP A 234 15.64 0.91 -14.70
CA ASP A 234 16.15 -0.08 -15.65
C ASP A 234 17.28 -0.92 -15.08
N ALA A 235 18.29 -0.31 -14.42
CA ALA A 235 19.45 -1.04 -13.90
C ALA A 235 19.06 -2.13 -12.88
N ASP A 236 18.22 -1.76 -11.91
CA ASP A 236 17.69 -2.65 -10.88
C ASP A 236 16.26 -3.16 -11.19
N ARG A 237 15.71 -2.77 -12.34
CA ARG A 237 14.35 -3.11 -12.81
C ARG A 237 13.26 -2.79 -11.78
N CYS A 238 13.41 -1.71 -11.02
CA CYS A 238 12.60 -1.37 -9.84
C CYS A 238 11.09 -1.48 -10.07
N GLY A 239 10.40 -2.28 -9.23
CA GLY A 239 8.96 -2.47 -9.25
C GLY A 239 8.13 -1.35 -8.59
N GLY A 240 8.78 -0.32 -8.03
CA GLY A 240 8.09 0.81 -7.39
C GLY A 240 7.43 1.81 -8.36
N CYS A 241 7.83 1.77 -9.64
CA CYS A 241 7.33 2.62 -10.73
C CYS A 241 7.13 1.76 -11.99
N GLN A 242 6.11 2.05 -12.79
CA GLN A 242 5.79 1.27 -14.00
C GLN A 242 5.88 2.08 -15.29
N LEU A 243 5.79 3.42 -15.22
CA LEU A 243 5.54 4.28 -16.38
C LEU A 243 6.58 5.40 -16.60
N GLN A 244 7.76 5.38 -15.95
CA GLN A 244 8.77 6.46 -16.13
C GLN A 244 9.30 6.61 -17.55
N HIS A 245 9.06 5.62 -18.42
CA HIS A 245 9.39 5.65 -19.85
C HIS A 245 8.30 6.32 -20.70
N LEU A 246 7.25 6.86 -20.09
CA LEU A 246 6.14 7.57 -20.73
C LEU A 246 6.11 9.02 -20.25
N ASP A 247 5.87 9.98 -21.15
CA ASP A 247 5.57 11.35 -20.75
C ASP A 247 4.25 11.47 -19.97
N GLY A 248 4.04 12.62 -19.32
CA GLY A 248 2.89 12.84 -18.45
C GLY A 248 1.54 12.73 -19.17
N ASP A 249 1.47 13.07 -20.45
CA ASP A 249 0.23 13.08 -21.23
C ASP A 249 -0.13 11.66 -21.71
N THR A 250 0.86 10.87 -22.10
CA THR A 250 0.73 9.44 -22.38
C THR A 250 0.38 8.65 -21.11
N GLN A 251 0.96 9.02 -19.95
CA GLN A 251 0.54 8.47 -18.65
C GLN A 251 -0.90 8.84 -18.32
N ALA A 252 -1.33 10.05 -18.65
CA ALA A 252 -2.69 10.51 -18.40
C ALA A 252 -3.71 9.74 -19.26
N GLU A 253 -3.50 9.72 -20.57
CA GLU A 253 -4.37 9.06 -21.54
C GLU A 253 -4.50 7.55 -21.26
N ALA A 254 -3.39 6.88 -20.92
CA ALA A 254 -3.41 5.47 -20.52
C ALA A 254 -4.34 5.21 -19.32
N ARG A 255 -4.38 6.11 -18.33
CA ARG A 255 -5.23 5.97 -17.14
C ARG A 255 -6.69 6.30 -17.42
N ARG A 256 -6.95 7.34 -18.23
CA ARG A 256 -8.32 7.68 -18.67
C ARG A 256 -8.98 6.51 -19.39
N ARG A 257 -8.29 5.95 -20.39
CA ARG A 257 -8.71 4.73 -21.10
C ARG A 257 -8.91 3.54 -20.17
N LEU A 258 -8.00 3.32 -19.22
CA LEU A 258 -8.10 2.22 -18.25
C LEU A 258 -9.40 2.29 -17.42
N VAL A 259 -9.79 3.49 -16.98
CA VAL A 259 -11.03 3.70 -16.23
C VAL A 259 -12.25 3.51 -17.13
N GLY A 260 -12.30 4.21 -18.28
CA GLY A 260 -13.44 4.12 -19.20
C GLY A 260 -13.68 2.69 -19.71
N ASP A 261 -12.62 1.98 -20.13
CA ASP A 261 -12.74 0.60 -20.58
C ASP A 261 -13.21 -0.36 -19.47
N ALA A 262 -12.82 -0.13 -18.21
CA ALA A 262 -13.32 -0.92 -17.09
C ALA A 262 -14.82 -0.70 -16.87
N LEU A 263 -15.26 0.57 -16.81
CA LEU A 263 -16.66 0.94 -16.62
C LEU A 263 -17.56 0.43 -17.77
N ARG A 264 -17.14 0.64 -19.03
CA ARG A 264 -17.86 0.13 -20.21
C ARG A 264 -17.87 -1.40 -20.28
N ARG A 265 -16.71 -2.06 -20.19
CA ARG A 265 -16.63 -3.52 -20.44
C ARG A 265 -17.10 -4.37 -19.27
N LEU A 266 -16.75 -4.01 -18.03
CA LEU A 266 -17.07 -4.78 -16.83
C LEU A 266 -18.34 -4.27 -16.15
N GLY A 267 -18.48 -2.95 -16.03
CA GLY A 267 -19.62 -2.26 -15.44
C GLY A 267 -20.89 -2.33 -16.29
N LYS A 268 -20.73 -2.37 -17.62
CA LYS A 268 -21.83 -2.22 -18.60
C LYS A 268 -22.49 -0.84 -18.52
N LEU A 269 -21.69 0.16 -18.20
CA LEU A 269 -22.08 1.56 -18.12
C LEU A 269 -21.74 2.25 -19.44
N ASP A 270 -22.62 3.13 -19.91
CA ASP A 270 -22.34 3.99 -21.06
C ASP A 270 -21.70 5.29 -20.53
N VAL A 271 -20.37 5.38 -20.63
CA VAL A 271 -19.55 6.48 -20.11
C VAL A 271 -18.31 6.69 -20.98
N ASP A 272 -17.94 7.95 -21.15
CA ASP A 272 -16.71 8.37 -21.81
C ASP A 272 -15.45 8.07 -20.97
N ASP A 273 -14.28 8.32 -21.55
CA ASP A 273 -13.01 8.31 -20.83
C ASP A 273 -12.89 9.56 -19.95
N PRO A 274 -12.92 9.42 -18.61
CA PRO A 274 -13.10 10.56 -17.69
C PRO A 274 -11.95 11.57 -17.77
N ALA A 275 -12.21 12.78 -17.28
CA ALA A 275 -11.14 13.73 -17.02
C ALA A 275 -10.16 13.16 -15.97
N LEU A 276 -8.84 13.36 -16.18
CA LEU A 276 -7.81 13.03 -15.21
C LEU A 276 -7.24 14.30 -14.59
N GLU A 277 -7.39 14.44 -13.28
CA GLU A 277 -6.87 15.56 -12.52
C GLU A 277 -5.44 15.27 -12.04
N ARG A 278 -4.48 16.16 -12.34
CA ARG A 278 -3.05 16.00 -11.98
C ARG A 278 -2.62 16.95 -10.84
N ALA A 279 -1.64 16.52 -10.05
CA ALA A 279 -1.08 17.28 -8.94
C ALA A 279 -0.17 18.44 -9.38
N GLY A 280 0.39 18.39 -10.59
CA GLY A 280 1.44 19.30 -11.07
C GLY A 280 2.84 18.70 -10.89
N ASP A 281 3.17 18.29 -9.65
CA ASP A 281 4.42 17.59 -9.35
C ASP A 281 4.31 16.07 -9.53
N ASP A 282 5.01 15.55 -10.54
CA ASP A 282 5.11 14.11 -10.83
C ASP A 282 6.14 13.36 -9.94
N TRP A 283 6.85 14.07 -9.05
CA TRP A 283 8.00 13.58 -8.28
C TRP A 283 7.95 14.10 -6.83
N GLY A 284 8.72 13.49 -5.92
CA GLY A 284 8.80 13.95 -4.52
C GLY A 284 7.51 13.84 -3.70
N TYR A 285 6.44 13.27 -4.25
CA TYR A 285 5.11 13.33 -3.67
C TYR A 285 4.85 12.32 -2.52
N ARG A 286 5.64 11.23 -2.43
CA ARG A 286 5.40 10.17 -1.44
C ARG A 286 5.92 10.54 -0.06
N THR A 287 5.00 10.75 0.89
CA THR A 287 5.29 10.87 2.33
C THR A 287 5.36 9.53 3.05
N ARG A 288 5.28 8.39 2.33
CA ARG A 288 5.58 7.06 2.86
C ARG A 288 6.24 6.17 1.81
N ILE A 289 7.33 5.50 2.18
CA ILE A 289 7.90 4.38 1.43
C ILE A 289 8.21 3.21 2.36
N THR A 290 8.02 1.99 1.86
CA THR A 290 8.30 0.76 2.60
C THR A 290 9.23 -0.11 1.76
N VAL A 291 10.41 -0.43 2.32
CA VAL A 291 11.51 -1.15 1.67
C VAL A 291 11.85 -2.42 2.45
N HIS A 292 12.35 -3.43 1.76
CA HIS A 292 12.54 -4.78 2.26
C HIS A 292 14.02 -5.08 2.50
N ALA A 293 14.28 -5.95 3.47
CA ALA A 293 15.63 -6.34 3.90
C ALA A 293 15.70 -7.86 4.22
N PRO A 294 15.39 -8.76 3.27
CA PRO A 294 15.29 -10.20 3.56
C PRO A 294 16.61 -10.81 4.08
N ALA A 295 17.75 -10.26 3.66
CA ALA A 295 19.09 -10.64 4.10
C ALA A 295 19.63 -9.77 5.26
N GLY A 296 18.77 -9.04 5.97
CA GLY A 296 19.18 -8.06 6.98
C GLY A 296 19.70 -6.75 6.37
N PRO A 297 20.34 -5.87 7.16
CA PRO A 297 20.60 -4.47 6.77
C PRO A 297 21.74 -4.27 5.75
N ALA A 298 22.37 -5.36 5.29
CA ALA A 298 23.41 -5.30 4.26
C ALA A 298 22.87 -4.89 2.88
N ARG A 299 21.59 -5.14 2.62
CA ARG A 299 20.87 -4.72 1.41
C ARG A 299 19.43 -4.36 1.74
N ILE A 300 19.04 -3.14 1.46
CA ILE A 300 17.69 -2.64 1.77
C ILE A 300 17.14 -1.88 0.55
N GLY A 301 15.95 -2.25 0.08
CA GLY A 301 15.36 -1.59 -1.09
C GLY A 301 14.05 -2.20 -1.56
N PHE A 302 13.70 -1.97 -2.82
CA PHE A 302 12.49 -2.53 -3.43
C PHE A 302 12.78 -3.86 -4.12
N HIS A 303 11.70 -4.54 -4.51
CA HIS A 303 11.73 -5.70 -5.39
C HIS A 303 11.83 -5.24 -6.86
N PRO A 304 12.62 -5.92 -7.71
CA PRO A 304 12.48 -5.85 -9.17
C PRO A 304 11.06 -6.20 -9.61
N HIS A 305 10.57 -5.59 -10.70
CA HIS A 305 9.22 -5.87 -11.22
C HIS A 305 9.05 -7.28 -11.79
N ASP A 306 10.15 -7.96 -12.12
CA ASP A 306 10.20 -9.31 -12.68
C ASP A 306 10.65 -10.39 -11.68
N ASP A 307 11.10 -10.01 -10.48
CA ASP A 307 11.56 -10.93 -9.43
C ASP A 307 11.14 -10.44 -8.03
N PRO A 308 10.00 -10.92 -7.49
CA PRO A 308 9.54 -10.55 -6.15
C PRO A 308 10.31 -11.23 -5.00
N ALA A 309 11.23 -12.16 -5.29
CA ALA A 309 12.08 -12.78 -4.27
C ALA A 309 13.39 -11.99 -4.07
N ALA A 310 13.89 -11.33 -5.11
CA ALA A 310 15.05 -10.47 -5.06
C ALA A 310 14.74 -9.10 -4.44
N VAL A 311 15.78 -8.46 -3.87
CA VAL A 311 15.80 -7.06 -3.46
C VAL A 311 17.12 -6.46 -3.95
N PHE A 312 17.08 -5.22 -4.43
CA PHE A 312 18.27 -4.41 -4.78
C PHE A 312 18.61 -3.43 -3.65
N ASP A 313 19.84 -2.88 -3.61
CA ASP A 313 20.18 -1.83 -2.64
C ASP A 313 19.69 -0.48 -3.15
N LEU A 314 18.67 0.08 -2.52
CA LEU A 314 18.08 1.35 -2.95
C LEU A 314 19.02 2.49 -2.59
N VAL A 315 19.55 3.21 -3.59
CA VAL A 315 20.38 4.39 -3.37
C VAL A 315 19.50 5.60 -3.09
N GLN A 316 18.53 5.87 -3.95
CA GLN A 316 17.57 6.98 -3.84
C GLN A 316 16.22 6.63 -4.49
N CYS A 317 15.15 7.32 -4.10
CA CYS A 317 13.83 7.18 -4.72
C CYS A 317 13.27 8.55 -5.08
N HIS A 318 13.22 8.91 -6.37
CA HIS A 318 12.71 10.22 -6.81
C HIS A 318 11.20 10.44 -6.57
N LEU A 319 10.46 9.40 -6.15
CA LEU A 319 9.06 9.56 -5.72
C LEU A 319 8.94 9.91 -4.24
N ALA A 320 9.97 9.65 -3.41
CA ALA A 320 9.95 10.01 -1.99
C ALA A 320 10.17 11.52 -1.81
N SER A 321 9.46 12.13 -0.85
CA SER A 321 9.65 13.55 -0.52
C SER A 321 11.06 13.87 -0.07
N ALA A 322 11.48 15.14 -0.17
CA ALA A 322 12.80 15.59 0.30
C ALA A 322 13.07 15.16 1.75
N SER A 323 12.09 15.35 2.63
CA SER A 323 12.10 14.90 4.03
C SER A 323 12.35 13.39 4.21
N LEU A 324 11.76 12.55 3.34
CA LEU A 324 12.04 11.12 3.33
C LEU A 324 13.37 10.76 2.67
N ALA A 325 13.82 11.50 1.67
CA ALA A 325 15.10 11.29 1.02
C ALA A 325 16.28 11.61 1.96
N GLU A 326 16.16 12.66 2.78
CA GLU A 326 17.07 12.97 3.89
C GLU A 326 17.12 11.81 4.90
N LEU A 327 15.96 11.36 5.40
CA LEU A 327 15.88 10.27 6.36
C LEU A 327 16.47 8.97 5.77
N TRP A 328 16.17 8.67 4.51
CA TRP A 328 16.73 7.52 3.82
C TRP A 328 18.25 7.58 3.71
N THR A 329 18.80 8.75 3.39
CA THR A 329 20.24 8.99 3.30
C THR A 329 20.93 8.74 4.65
N ALA A 330 20.38 9.28 5.74
CA ALA A 330 20.91 9.07 7.08
C ALA A 330 20.79 7.61 7.55
N VAL A 331 19.67 6.93 7.27
CA VAL A 331 19.47 5.51 7.58
C VAL A 331 20.45 4.61 6.82
N ARG A 332 20.73 4.92 5.54
CA ARG A 332 21.74 4.19 4.75
C ARG A 332 23.16 4.38 5.28
N ALA A 333 23.54 5.61 5.61
CA ALA A 333 24.85 5.93 6.18
C ALA A 333 25.08 5.15 7.49
N HIS A 334 24.05 5.03 8.33
CA HIS A 334 24.11 4.38 9.64
C HIS A 334 23.55 2.94 9.66
N ARG A 335 23.48 2.27 8.50
CA ARG A 335 22.90 0.91 8.39
C ARG A 335 23.54 -0.15 9.31
N GLY A 336 24.77 0.08 9.78
CA GLY A 336 25.44 -0.77 10.77
C GLY A 336 24.78 -0.78 12.15
N GLN A 337 23.99 0.25 12.49
CA GLN A 337 23.20 0.33 13.72
C GLN A 337 21.82 -0.35 13.61
N LEU A 338 21.42 -0.79 12.41
CA LEU A 338 20.14 -1.47 12.22
C LEU A 338 20.19 -2.92 12.74
N PRO A 339 19.08 -3.47 13.27
CA PRO A 339 19.02 -4.85 13.74
C PRO A 339 19.43 -5.88 12.68
N ARG A 340 20.25 -6.88 13.05
CA ARG A 340 20.74 -7.90 12.10
C ARG A 340 19.62 -8.75 11.48
N ASP A 341 18.51 -8.94 12.19
CA ASP A 341 17.31 -9.64 11.73
C ASP A 341 16.19 -8.69 11.24
N LEU A 342 16.56 -7.49 10.79
CA LEU A 342 15.69 -6.63 9.99
C LEU A 342 15.08 -7.40 8.82
N ARG A 343 13.81 -7.07 8.51
CA ARG A 343 13.04 -7.63 7.40
C ARG A 343 12.40 -6.54 6.54
N GLN A 344 12.03 -5.42 7.14
CA GLN A 344 11.42 -4.28 6.46
C GLN A 344 11.76 -2.98 7.19
N VAL A 345 11.90 -1.90 6.43
CA VAL A 345 11.96 -0.52 6.93
C VAL A 345 10.82 0.25 6.27
N GLU A 346 10.00 0.93 7.06
CA GLU A 346 9.08 1.95 6.57
C GLU A 346 9.58 3.33 7.01
N LEU A 347 9.63 4.24 6.05
CA LEU A 347 9.93 5.64 6.23
C LEU A 347 8.65 6.41 5.98
N ARG A 348 8.23 7.21 6.95
CA ARG A 348 6.96 7.94 6.92
C ARG A 348 7.15 9.37 7.41
N GLN A 349 6.44 10.29 6.78
CA GLN A 349 6.19 11.64 7.26
C GLN A 349 4.67 11.77 7.44
N ASP A 350 4.24 12.21 8.63
CA ASP A 350 2.83 12.41 8.95
C ASP A 350 2.30 13.78 8.47
N ARG A 351 1.02 14.07 8.72
CA ARG A 351 0.38 15.37 8.40
C ARG A 351 1.01 16.58 9.10
N THR A 352 1.72 16.39 10.21
CA THR A 352 2.37 17.47 10.97
C THR A 352 3.82 17.71 10.54
N GLY A 353 4.35 16.86 9.66
CA GLY A 353 5.73 16.90 9.20
C GLY A 353 6.69 16.07 10.04
N HIS A 354 6.22 15.41 11.10
CA HIS A 354 7.06 14.53 11.91
C HIS A 354 7.46 13.28 11.11
N ARG A 355 8.74 12.90 11.25
CA ARG A 355 9.34 11.75 10.58
C ARG A 355 9.34 10.53 11.48
N HIS A 356 8.95 9.40 10.93
CA HIS A 356 8.90 8.11 11.60
C HIS A 356 9.72 7.08 10.82
N LEU A 357 10.60 6.38 11.53
CA LEU A 357 11.32 5.21 11.05
C LEU A 357 10.75 3.97 11.73
N VAL A 358 10.06 3.12 10.99
CA VAL A 358 9.42 1.91 11.52
C VAL A 358 10.19 0.68 11.05
N LEU A 359 10.74 -0.08 11.99
CA LEU A 359 11.54 -1.27 11.74
C LEU A 359 10.73 -2.54 12.01
N ARG A 360 10.57 -3.40 11.01
CA ARG A 360 10.04 -4.76 11.20
C ARG A 360 11.19 -5.76 11.19
N THR A 361 11.30 -6.49 12.30
CA THR A 361 12.36 -7.46 12.61
C THR A 361 11.74 -8.83 12.89
N ALA A 362 12.54 -9.90 12.81
CA ALA A 362 12.06 -11.25 13.16
C ALA A 362 11.87 -11.43 14.67
N ARG A 363 12.66 -10.73 15.49
CA ARG A 363 12.60 -10.73 16.97
C ARG A 363 12.29 -9.33 17.51
N HIS A 364 11.95 -9.27 18.79
CA HIS A 364 11.79 -8.00 19.51
C HIS A 364 13.11 -7.22 19.56
N VAL A 365 13.06 -5.90 19.31
CA VAL A 365 14.21 -4.99 19.46
C VAL A 365 14.14 -4.35 20.85
N ALA A 366 15.20 -4.44 21.63
CA ALA A 366 15.25 -3.81 22.96
C ALA A 366 15.18 -2.28 22.85
N PRO A 367 14.48 -1.57 23.76
CA PRO A 367 14.32 -0.11 23.68
C PRO A 367 15.64 0.66 23.53
N ALA A 368 16.69 0.25 24.26
CA ALA A 368 18.01 0.89 24.18
C ALA A 368 18.63 0.87 22.76
N GLY A 369 18.31 -0.14 21.94
CA GLY A 369 18.74 -0.20 20.54
C GLY A 369 17.96 0.75 19.62
N LEU A 370 16.73 1.11 19.99
CA LEU A 370 15.94 2.14 19.29
C LEU A 370 16.42 3.54 19.68
N THR A 371 16.73 3.76 20.97
CA THR A 371 17.36 4.99 21.47
C THR A 371 18.69 5.24 20.78
N ALA A 372 19.61 4.27 20.75
CA ALA A 372 20.90 4.43 20.08
C ALA A 372 20.76 4.77 18.58
N LEU A 373 19.78 4.21 17.87
CA LEU A 373 19.52 4.57 16.47
C LEU A 373 18.91 5.97 16.34
N HIS A 374 18.02 6.37 17.23
CA HIS A 374 17.47 7.73 17.29
C HIS A 374 18.57 8.76 17.54
N ASP A 375 19.44 8.53 18.53
CA ASP A 375 20.55 9.43 18.89
C ASP A 375 21.53 9.60 17.74
N VAL A 376 21.86 8.50 17.02
CA VAL A 376 22.73 8.54 15.82
C VAL A 376 22.10 9.33 14.67
N LEU A 377 20.79 9.18 14.44
CA LEU A 377 20.08 9.99 13.43
C LEU A 377 20.02 11.46 13.83
N HIS A 378 19.77 11.75 15.11
CA HIS A 378 19.74 13.11 15.64
C HIS A 378 21.12 13.80 15.56
N ALA A 379 22.20 13.10 15.92
CA ALA A 379 23.58 13.58 15.77
C ALA A 379 23.97 13.83 14.31
N ALA A 380 23.33 13.14 13.35
CA ALA A 380 23.46 13.39 11.93
C ALA A 380 22.53 14.52 11.40
N GLY A 381 21.88 15.28 12.28
CA GLY A 381 20.96 16.37 11.94
C GLY A 381 19.54 15.92 11.53
N VAL A 382 19.21 14.63 11.64
CA VAL A 382 17.95 14.06 11.17
C VAL A 382 17.04 13.66 12.33
N ALA A 383 16.18 14.59 12.74
CA ALA A 383 15.11 14.31 13.70
C ALA A 383 14.08 13.33 13.10
N ALA A 384 13.95 12.15 13.71
CA ALA A 384 12.91 11.16 13.43
C ALA A 384 12.63 10.26 14.66
N SER A 385 11.37 9.91 14.88
CA SER A 385 10.97 8.92 15.89
C SER A 385 11.23 7.50 15.38
N VAL A 386 11.90 6.66 16.18
CA VAL A 386 12.26 5.28 15.81
C VAL A 386 11.32 4.29 16.51
N HIS A 387 10.68 3.43 15.72
CA HIS A 387 9.68 2.46 16.18
C HIS A 387 10.08 1.04 15.75
N ALA A 388 9.80 0.04 16.58
CA ALA A 388 9.98 -1.36 16.21
C ALA A 388 8.99 -2.29 16.93
N GLY A 389 8.86 -3.52 16.44
CA GLY A 389 7.98 -4.54 17.03
C GLY A 389 6.51 -4.39 16.62
N ARG A 390 5.60 -4.80 17.51
CA ARG A 390 4.14 -4.60 17.39
C ARG A 390 3.66 -3.59 18.42
N GLY A 391 2.56 -2.88 18.14
CA GLY A 391 2.02 -1.84 19.04
C GLY A 391 2.26 -0.43 18.48
N ALA A 392 3.20 0.33 19.04
CA ALA A 392 3.51 1.70 18.59
C ALA A 392 3.85 1.78 17.09
N ALA A 393 4.59 0.79 16.59
CA ALA A 393 4.87 0.63 15.16
C ALA A 393 3.58 0.47 14.32
N ASP A 394 2.56 -0.21 14.84
CA ASP A 394 1.30 -0.48 14.11
C ASP A 394 0.35 0.74 14.18
N GLU A 395 0.35 1.49 15.29
CA GLU A 395 -0.34 2.79 15.41
C GLU A 395 0.23 3.82 14.43
N VAL A 396 1.55 3.93 14.35
CA VAL A 396 2.26 4.76 13.36
C VAL A 396 2.14 4.19 11.93
N SER A 397 1.73 2.93 11.75
CA SER A 397 1.49 2.32 10.44
C SER A 397 0.06 2.52 9.90
N ALA A 398 -0.88 3.07 10.68
CA ALA A 398 -2.26 3.30 10.26
C ALA A 398 -2.33 3.98 8.89
N PHE A 399 -3.24 3.56 8.01
CA PHE A 399 -3.21 3.99 6.61
C PHE A 399 -3.44 5.51 6.47
N GLU A 400 -2.53 6.17 5.74
CA GLU A 400 -2.69 7.52 5.24
C GLU A 400 -2.39 7.53 3.74
N GLN A 401 -3.00 8.48 3.03
CA GLN A 401 -2.66 8.72 1.62
C GLN A 401 -1.20 9.17 1.51
N VAL A 402 -0.45 8.44 0.68
CA VAL A 402 1.00 8.67 0.47
C VAL A 402 1.26 9.96 -0.30
N HIS A 403 0.27 10.48 -1.01
CA HIS A 403 0.28 11.76 -1.70
C HIS A 403 -0.74 12.69 -1.02
N PRO A 404 -0.40 13.38 0.09
CA PRO A 404 -1.35 14.18 0.87
C PRO A 404 -2.19 15.14 0.02
N ALA A 405 -1.55 16.06 -0.69
CA ALA A 405 -2.23 17.13 -1.44
C ALA A 405 -3.23 16.58 -2.48
N MET A 406 -2.87 15.50 -3.19
CA MET A 406 -3.77 14.89 -4.15
C MET A 406 -4.88 14.07 -3.47
N GLY A 407 -4.62 13.49 -2.30
CA GLY A 407 -5.63 12.83 -1.46
C GLY A 407 -6.66 13.79 -0.90
N ASP A 408 -6.22 15.01 -0.52
CA ASP A 408 -7.10 16.09 -0.11
C ASP A 408 -8.01 16.54 -1.27
N ARG A 409 -7.47 16.68 -2.49
CA ARG A 409 -8.25 17.00 -3.70
C ARG A 409 -9.30 15.93 -4.02
N VAL A 410 -8.92 14.65 -3.97
CA VAL A 410 -9.85 13.52 -4.15
C VAL A 410 -11.00 13.58 -3.14
N ARG A 411 -10.70 13.78 -1.85
CA ARG A 411 -11.72 13.86 -0.80
C ARG A 411 -12.60 15.10 -0.90
N ALA A 412 -12.01 16.27 -1.12
CA ALA A 412 -12.75 17.52 -1.25
C ALA A 412 -13.72 17.45 -2.43
N TRP A 413 -13.26 16.89 -3.56
CA TRP A 413 -14.12 16.63 -4.70
C TRP A 413 -15.23 15.62 -4.37
N ALA A 414 -14.88 14.47 -3.78
CA ALA A 414 -15.85 13.44 -3.40
C ALA A 414 -16.95 13.95 -2.45
N VAL A 415 -16.62 14.82 -1.48
CA VAL A 415 -17.59 15.46 -0.59
C VAL A 415 -18.46 16.48 -1.34
N ALA A 416 -17.86 17.31 -2.20
CA ALA A 416 -18.60 18.29 -3.01
C ALA A 416 -19.63 17.63 -3.95
N GLN A 417 -19.38 16.40 -4.42
CA GLN A 417 -20.31 15.63 -5.24
C GLN A 417 -21.58 15.18 -4.52
N LEU A 418 -21.66 15.27 -3.19
CA LEU A 418 -22.87 14.92 -2.44
C LEU A 418 -23.90 16.07 -2.36
N GLY A 419 -23.52 17.31 -2.70
CA GLY A 419 -24.42 18.47 -2.64
C GLY A 419 -24.50 19.13 -1.26
N ASP A 420 -25.68 19.63 -0.88
CA ASP A 420 -25.92 20.22 0.43
C ASP A 420 -26.07 19.13 1.51
N LEU A 421 -25.29 19.25 2.59
CA LEU A 421 -25.23 18.26 3.67
C LEU A 421 -25.66 18.82 5.03
N ARG A 422 -26.15 20.07 5.10
CA ARG A 422 -26.54 20.69 6.38
C ARG A 422 -27.67 19.92 7.06
N GLY A 423 -27.39 19.35 8.24
CA GLY A 423 -28.32 18.50 8.98
C GLY A 423 -28.60 17.14 8.33
N ALA A 424 -27.90 16.81 7.23
CA ALA A 424 -28.08 15.54 6.55
C ALA A 424 -27.30 14.43 7.25
N ARG A 425 -27.91 13.25 7.39
CA ARG A 425 -27.22 12.03 7.83
C ARG A 425 -26.41 11.44 6.70
N VAL A 426 -25.11 11.25 6.91
CA VAL A 426 -24.17 10.74 5.91
C VAL A 426 -23.39 9.55 6.47
N TRP A 427 -23.24 8.48 5.67
CA TRP A 427 -22.29 7.42 6.01
C TRP A 427 -20.91 7.67 5.38
N ASP A 428 -19.85 7.49 6.18
CA ASP A 428 -18.46 7.42 5.72
C ASP A 428 -17.97 5.98 5.86
N LEU A 429 -18.07 5.21 4.76
CA LEU A 429 -17.79 3.78 4.75
C LEU A 429 -16.32 3.53 4.36
N TYR A 430 -15.63 2.73 5.18
CA TYR A 430 -14.18 2.53 5.11
C TYR A 430 -13.42 3.85 5.42
N ALA A 431 -13.85 4.52 6.50
CA ALA A 431 -13.44 5.88 6.87
C ALA A 431 -11.93 6.04 7.17
N GLY A 432 -11.20 4.94 7.41
CA GLY A 432 -9.79 4.97 7.76
C GLY A 432 -9.55 5.83 9.00
N ILE A 433 -8.61 6.78 8.89
CA ILE A 433 -8.31 7.73 9.98
C ILE A 433 -9.30 8.89 10.08
N GLY A 434 -10.42 8.91 9.34
CA GLY A 434 -11.47 9.93 9.48
C GLY A 434 -11.18 11.28 8.79
N GLU A 435 -10.30 11.31 7.78
CA GLU A 435 -10.06 12.52 6.97
C GLU A 435 -11.32 12.95 6.20
N THR A 436 -12.08 12.01 5.62
CA THR A 436 -13.36 12.29 4.94
C THR A 436 -14.45 12.69 5.93
N THR A 437 -14.59 11.96 7.05
CA THR A 437 -15.49 12.26 8.18
C THR A 437 -15.45 13.72 8.59
N ARG A 438 -14.24 14.29 8.70
CA ARG A 438 -14.02 15.70 9.06
C ARG A 438 -14.56 16.68 8.02
N LEU A 439 -14.42 16.39 6.74
CA LEU A 439 -14.93 17.25 5.66
C LEU A 439 -16.46 17.20 5.58
N LEU A 440 -17.05 16.01 5.78
CA LEU A 440 -18.50 15.83 5.84
C LEU A 440 -19.12 16.61 7.00
N ALA A 441 -18.58 16.50 8.21
CA ALA A 441 -19.06 17.26 9.36
C ALA A 441 -18.83 18.77 9.21
N ALA A 442 -17.72 19.20 8.58
CA ALA A 442 -17.48 20.61 8.25
C ALA A 442 -18.48 21.17 7.22
N ALA A 443 -19.07 20.32 6.38
CA ALA A 443 -20.19 20.67 5.50
C ALA A 443 -21.57 20.65 6.22
N GLY A 444 -21.60 20.38 7.53
CA GLY A 444 -22.79 20.40 8.36
C GLY A 444 -23.52 19.05 8.50
N ALA A 445 -22.90 17.94 8.08
CA ALA A 445 -23.50 16.60 8.17
C ALA A 445 -23.47 16.00 9.59
N GLU A 446 -24.46 15.19 9.90
CA GLU A 446 -24.36 14.15 10.94
C GLU A 446 -23.70 12.91 10.33
N VAL A 447 -22.55 12.48 10.83
CA VAL A 447 -21.73 11.46 10.15
C VAL A 447 -21.66 10.15 10.94
N GLU A 448 -22.06 9.03 10.34
CA GLU A 448 -21.82 7.68 10.85
C GLU A 448 -20.67 7.04 10.07
N SER A 449 -19.51 6.90 10.70
CA SER A 449 -18.27 6.41 10.08
C SER A 449 -17.99 4.96 10.47
N VAL A 450 -17.67 4.11 9.50
CA VAL A 450 -17.36 2.69 9.75
C VAL A 450 -15.94 2.36 9.31
N GLU A 451 -15.11 1.91 10.25
CA GLU A 451 -13.74 1.44 10.00
C GLU A 451 -13.43 0.18 10.83
N ARG A 452 -12.65 -0.73 10.26
CA ARG A 452 -12.32 -2.05 10.81
C ARG A 452 -10.92 -2.15 11.42
N ASP A 453 -10.01 -1.25 11.10
CA ASP A 453 -8.66 -1.18 11.68
C ASP A 453 -8.72 -0.44 13.03
N PRO A 454 -8.45 -1.11 14.17
CA PRO A 454 -8.49 -0.47 15.47
C PRO A 454 -7.49 0.69 15.61
N ALA A 455 -6.37 0.68 14.86
CA ALA A 455 -5.41 1.79 14.88
C ALA A 455 -5.99 3.03 14.18
N ALA A 456 -6.59 2.84 13.01
CA ALA A 456 -7.28 3.90 12.28
C ALA A 456 -8.49 4.44 13.08
N VAL A 457 -9.30 3.58 13.68
CA VAL A 457 -10.45 3.96 14.53
C VAL A 457 -10.02 4.81 15.73
N ARG A 458 -8.95 4.43 16.46
CA ARG A 458 -8.46 5.23 17.60
C ARG A 458 -8.08 6.64 17.17
N ARG A 459 -7.44 6.78 16.00
CA ARG A 459 -7.06 8.07 15.44
C ARG A 459 -8.26 8.88 14.95
N ALA A 460 -9.18 8.26 14.22
CA ALA A 460 -10.43 8.90 13.79
C ALA A 460 -11.22 9.44 15.00
N ARG A 461 -11.30 8.67 16.11
CA ARG A 461 -11.94 9.09 17.36
C ARG A 461 -11.20 10.22 18.09
N SER A 462 -9.88 10.26 18.06
CA SER A 462 -9.11 11.30 18.79
C SER A 462 -9.25 12.71 18.21
N HIS A 463 -9.75 12.82 16.97
CA HIS A 463 -10.05 14.09 16.30
C HIS A 463 -11.41 14.07 15.60
N ALA A 464 -12.37 13.29 16.11
CA ALA A 464 -13.73 13.27 15.61
C ALA A 464 -14.41 14.62 15.88
N PRO A 465 -15.02 15.27 14.88
CA PRO A 465 -15.76 16.51 15.08
C PRO A 465 -17.09 16.24 15.80
N ALA A 466 -17.71 17.31 16.33
CA ALA A 466 -19.09 17.22 16.81
C ALA A 466 -20.02 16.76 15.67
N GLY A 467 -21.00 15.90 16.00
CA GLY A 467 -21.91 15.31 15.01
C GLY A 467 -21.37 14.07 14.29
N ALA A 468 -20.12 13.64 14.53
CA ALA A 468 -19.56 12.41 13.97
C ALA A 468 -19.48 11.26 14.99
N VAL A 469 -19.93 10.07 14.60
CA VAL A 469 -19.82 8.82 15.37
C VAL A 469 -18.95 7.82 14.60
N VAL A 470 -17.92 7.27 15.26
CA VAL A 470 -16.98 6.31 14.63
C VAL A 470 -17.17 4.91 15.20
N HIS A 471 -17.68 4.02 14.37
CA HIS A 471 -17.97 2.62 14.68
C HIS A 471 -16.79 1.72 14.30
N GLU A 472 -16.46 0.77 15.18
CA GLU A 472 -15.37 -0.20 14.98
C GLU A 472 -15.94 -1.53 14.50
N GLY A 473 -15.66 -1.89 13.25
CA GLY A 473 -16.13 -3.13 12.64
C GLY A 473 -16.13 -3.06 11.11
N THR A 474 -16.63 -4.11 10.46
CA THR A 474 -16.73 -4.11 9.00
C THR A 474 -18.05 -3.53 8.52
N VAL A 475 -18.01 -2.89 7.34
CA VAL A 475 -19.17 -2.24 6.72
C VAL A 475 -20.33 -3.23 6.55
N GLU A 476 -20.05 -4.44 6.07
CA GLU A 476 -21.07 -5.48 5.90
C GLU A 476 -21.72 -5.99 7.19
N ALA A 477 -21.07 -5.79 8.35
CA ALA A 477 -21.62 -6.17 9.65
C ALA A 477 -22.40 -5.03 10.32
N LEU A 478 -21.99 -3.77 10.10
CA LEU A 478 -22.53 -2.61 10.83
C LEU A 478 -23.55 -1.81 10.01
N ALA A 479 -23.31 -1.56 8.73
CA ALA A 479 -24.19 -0.73 7.88
C ALA A 479 -25.68 -1.15 7.90
N PRO A 480 -26.05 -2.46 7.94
CA PRO A 480 -27.46 -2.88 8.07
C PRO A 480 -28.16 -2.45 9.37
N SER A 481 -27.41 -1.98 10.37
CA SER A 481 -27.93 -1.57 11.70
C SER A 481 -27.83 -0.07 11.97
N LEU A 482 -27.20 0.70 11.08
CA LEU A 482 -27.11 2.15 11.17
C LEU A 482 -28.43 2.81 10.74
N ALA A 483 -28.66 4.06 11.15
CA ALA A 483 -29.83 4.79 10.68
C ALA A 483 -29.70 5.12 9.18
N PRO A 484 -30.80 5.09 8.38
CA PRO A 484 -30.74 5.37 6.95
C PRO A 484 -30.13 6.75 6.65
N PRO A 485 -29.18 6.85 5.72
CA PRO A 485 -28.52 8.10 5.38
C PRO A 485 -29.21 8.79 4.19
N ALA A 486 -29.08 10.11 4.12
CA ALA A 486 -29.40 10.87 2.91
C ALA A 486 -28.32 10.68 1.82
N ALA A 487 -27.06 10.56 2.23
CA ALA A 487 -25.90 10.49 1.34
C ALA A 487 -24.84 9.50 1.86
N VAL A 488 -23.97 8.98 0.98
CA VAL A 488 -22.87 8.08 1.38
C VAL A 488 -21.59 8.37 0.62
N VAL A 489 -20.45 8.40 1.33
CA VAL A 489 -19.13 8.20 0.73
C VAL A 489 -18.66 6.78 1.05
N THR A 490 -18.08 6.09 0.08
CA THR A 490 -17.44 4.78 0.28
C THR A 490 -16.06 4.75 -0.36
N ASN A 491 -15.04 4.30 0.38
CA ASN A 491 -13.66 4.17 -0.10
C ASN A 491 -13.09 2.77 0.18
N PRO A 492 -13.64 1.71 -0.44
CA PRO A 492 -13.26 0.33 -0.14
C PRO A 492 -11.81 0.00 -0.53
N PRO A 493 -11.20 -1.04 0.08
CA PRO A 493 -9.90 -1.55 -0.34
C PRO A 493 -9.95 -2.06 -1.79
N ARG A 494 -8.78 -2.31 -2.42
CA ARG A 494 -8.66 -2.82 -3.81
C ARG A 494 -9.55 -4.00 -4.18
N ALA A 495 -9.94 -4.83 -3.21
CA ALA A 495 -10.88 -5.95 -3.41
C ALA A 495 -12.31 -5.50 -3.79
N GLY A 496 -12.64 -4.22 -3.62
CA GLY A 496 -13.98 -3.63 -3.72
C GLY A 496 -14.83 -3.90 -2.48
N MET A 497 -16.12 -3.57 -2.56
CA MET A 497 -17.10 -3.81 -1.51
C MET A 497 -17.47 -5.29 -1.38
N ALA A 498 -17.77 -5.70 -0.13
CA ALA A 498 -18.41 -6.98 0.13
C ALA A 498 -19.86 -7.00 -0.39
N ALA A 499 -20.37 -8.17 -0.78
CA ALA A 499 -21.73 -8.28 -1.31
C ALA A 499 -22.80 -7.76 -0.33
N MET A 500 -22.66 -8.05 0.97
CA MET A 500 -23.57 -7.55 2.00
C MET A 500 -23.45 -6.04 2.25
N ALA A 501 -22.31 -5.40 1.97
CA ALA A 501 -22.20 -3.94 2.00
C ALA A 501 -23.00 -3.30 0.85
N ILE A 502 -22.98 -3.93 -0.34
CA ILE A 502 -23.78 -3.50 -1.51
C ILE A 502 -25.29 -3.68 -1.21
N GLU A 503 -25.69 -4.78 -0.58
CA GLU A 503 -27.09 -4.97 -0.16
C GLU A 503 -27.51 -3.98 0.95
N ALA A 504 -26.62 -3.61 1.87
CA ALA A 504 -26.89 -2.56 2.85
C ALA A 504 -27.17 -1.20 2.19
N LEU A 505 -26.36 -0.80 1.19
CA LEU A 505 -26.60 0.42 0.41
C LEU A 505 -27.94 0.39 -0.35
N ARG A 506 -28.29 -0.76 -0.93
CA ARG A 506 -29.58 -0.98 -1.62
C ARG A 506 -30.79 -0.90 -0.70
N ALA A 507 -30.65 -1.41 0.53
CA ALA A 507 -31.68 -1.33 1.55
C ALA A 507 -31.84 0.11 2.11
N ALA A 508 -30.72 0.80 2.30
CA ALA A 508 -30.67 2.14 2.87
C ALA A 508 -31.18 3.25 1.92
N ARG A 509 -31.08 3.03 0.59
CA ARG A 509 -31.54 3.95 -0.47
C ARG A 509 -31.15 5.44 -0.29
N PRO A 510 -29.86 5.78 -0.10
CA PRO A 510 -29.42 7.17 -0.10
C PRO A 510 -29.74 7.86 -1.44
N GLY A 511 -30.00 9.17 -1.42
CA GLY A 511 -30.24 9.96 -2.63
C GLY A 511 -28.96 10.26 -3.43
N ARG A 512 -27.80 10.15 -2.78
CA ARG A 512 -26.45 10.31 -3.37
C ARG A 512 -25.49 9.27 -2.82
N LEU A 513 -24.69 8.67 -3.71
CA LEU A 513 -23.59 7.77 -3.35
C LEU A 513 -22.34 8.19 -4.13
N VAL A 514 -21.24 8.41 -3.41
CA VAL A 514 -19.93 8.68 -4.00
C VAL A 514 -18.98 7.53 -3.67
N TYR A 515 -18.49 6.86 -4.73
CA TYR A 515 -17.57 5.73 -4.63
C TYR A 515 -16.17 6.21 -5.03
N VAL A 516 -15.23 6.18 -4.08
CA VAL A 516 -13.78 6.40 -4.29
C VAL A 516 -13.08 5.04 -4.48
N SER A 517 -12.22 4.89 -5.47
CA SER A 517 -11.51 3.63 -5.75
C SER A 517 -10.15 3.79 -6.40
N CYS A 518 -9.18 3.02 -5.90
CA CYS A 518 -7.86 2.84 -6.52
C CYS A 518 -7.77 1.65 -7.51
N ASP A 519 -8.90 0.99 -7.82
CA ASP A 519 -8.99 -0.15 -8.75
C ASP A 519 -10.25 -0.04 -9.65
N PRO A 520 -10.11 0.38 -10.92
CA PRO A 520 -11.24 0.53 -11.83
C PRO A 520 -12.02 -0.77 -12.11
N ALA A 521 -11.39 -1.94 -11.99
CA ALA A 521 -12.02 -3.20 -12.32
C ALA A 521 -12.94 -3.70 -11.19
N THR A 522 -12.55 -3.53 -9.92
CA THR A 522 -13.43 -3.84 -8.79
C THR A 522 -14.49 -2.77 -8.58
N LEU A 523 -14.17 -1.49 -8.83
CA LEU A 523 -15.17 -0.41 -8.97
C LEU A 523 -16.26 -0.79 -9.98
N ALA A 524 -15.90 -1.04 -11.25
CA ALA A 524 -16.86 -1.35 -12.30
C ALA A 524 -17.72 -2.60 -11.99
N ARG A 525 -17.12 -3.62 -11.38
CA ARG A 525 -17.83 -4.82 -10.87
C ARG A 525 -18.88 -4.45 -9.82
N ASP A 526 -18.56 -3.55 -8.89
CA ASP A 526 -19.44 -3.21 -7.78
C ASP A 526 -20.53 -2.21 -8.17
N LEU A 527 -20.26 -1.28 -9.10
CA LEU A 527 -21.29 -0.45 -9.74
C LEU A 527 -22.33 -1.33 -10.45
N ARG A 528 -21.89 -2.34 -11.20
CA ARG A 528 -22.79 -3.33 -11.83
C ARG A 528 -23.60 -4.14 -10.81
N ARG A 529 -23.06 -4.36 -9.61
CA ARG A 529 -23.75 -5.05 -8.51
C ARG A 529 -24.73 -4.15 -7.76
N LEU A 530 -24.53 -2.84 -7.71
CA LEU A 530 -25.56 -1.89 -7.24
C LEU A 530 -26.79 -1.98 -8.15
N GLY A 531 -26.58 -2.02 -9.46
CA GLY A 531 -27.62 -2.31 -10.47
C GLY A 531 -28.51 -1.11 -10.79
N ALA A 532 -29.63 -1.37 -11.48
CA ALA A 532 -30.42 -0.36 -12.19
C ALA A 532 -31.13 0.70 -11.31
N GLY A 533 -31.14 0.55 -9.98
CA GLY A 533 -31.66 1.58 -9.06
C GLY A 533 -30.70 2.77 -8.85
N TRP A 534 -29.59 2.80 -9.58
CA TRP A 534 -28.56 3.83 -9.50
C TRP A 534 -28.15 4.29 -10.91
N ARG A 535 -28.07 5.61 -11.09
CA ARG A 535 -27.56 6.28 -12.29
C ARG A 535 -26.18 6.88 -11.98
N VAL A 536 -25.18 6.59 -12.81
CA VAL A 536 -23.90 7.31 -12.75
C VAL A 536 -24.11 8.71 -13.34
N VAL A 537 -23.60 9.74 -12.66
CA VAL A 537 -23.79 11.14 -13.08
C VAL A 537 -22.50 11.89 -13.37
N GLU A 538 -21.40 11.50 -12.75
CA GLU A 538 -20.07 12.07 -12.99
C GLU A 538 -19.01 11.00 -12.68
N VAL A 539 -17.94 10.99 -13.47
CA VAL A 539 -16.77 10.14 -13.26
C VAL A 539 -15.52 11.00 -13.39
N ARG A 540 -14.68 11.02 -12.35
CA ARG A 540 -13.40 11.71 -12.38
C ARG A 540 -12.27 10.79 -11.97
N ALA A 541 -11.20 10.80 -12.75
CA ALA A 541 -9.95 10.15 -12.41
C ALA A 541 -8.97 11.17 -11.80
N PHE A 542 -8.07 10.70 -10.94
CA PHE A 542 -7.06 11.53 -10.28
C PHE A 542 -5.71 10.82 -10.31
N ASP A 543 -4.65 11.56 -10.68
CA ASP A 543 -3.28 11.06 -10.64
C ASP A 543 -2.70 11.16 -9.22
N LEU A 544 -3.19 10.29 -8.34
CA LEU A 544 -2.68 10.15 -6.98
C LEU A 544 -1.26 9.55 -6.94
N PHE A 545 -0.83 8.89 -8.03
CA PHE A 545 0.43 8.14 -8.09
C PHE A 545 1.17 8.31 -9.43
N PRO A 546 1.74 9.50 -9.72
CA PRO A 546 2.55 9.71 -10.93
C PRO A 546 3.65 8.66 -11.10
N GLN A 547 4.02 8.35 -12.35
CA GLN A 547 5.05 7.34 -12.71
C GLN A 547 4.66 5.88 -12.41
N THR A 548 3.44 5.63 -11.93
CA THR A 548 2.90 4.30 -11.65
C THR A 548 1.68 3.98 -12.52
N ALA A 549 1.32 2.70 -12.57
CA ALA A 549 0.10 2.24 -13.25
C ALA A 549 -1.20 2.40 -12.44
N HIS A 550 -1.15 3.04 -11.27
CA HIS A 550 -2.34 3.23 -10.42
C HIS A 550 -3.11 4.49 -10.82
N VAL A 551 -4.43 4.44 -10.71
CA VAL A 551 -5.33 5.57 -10.91
C VAL A 551 -6.35 5.57 -9.79
N GLU A 552 -6.57 6.72 -9.18
CA GLU A 552 -7.68 6.90 -8.24
C GLU A 552 -8.89 7.39 -9.06
N THR A 553 -10.07 6.85 -8.80
CA THR A 553 -11.29 7.18 -9.52
C THR A 553 -12.39 7.47 -8.51
N VAL A 554 -13.14 8.54 -8.75
CA VAL A 554 -14.35 8.83 -7.98
C VAL A 554 -15.54 8.82 -8.93
N VAL A 555 -16.59 8.10 -8.55
CA VAL A 555 -17.84 7.97 -9.29
C VAL A 555 -18.98 8.50 -8.43
N THR A 556 -19.71 9.47 -8.95
CA THR A 556 -20.94 9.98 -8.34
C THR A 556 -22.13 9.21 -8.90
N LEU A 557 -22.99 8.73 -8.01
CA LEU A 557 -24.25 8.08 -8.34
C LEU A 557 -25.44 8.75 -7.66
N GLU A 558 -26.56 8.72 -8.34
CA GLU A 558 -27.87 9.17 -7.87
C GLU A 558 -28.85 7.99 -7.90
N ALA A 559 -29.81 7.97 -6.98
CA ALA A 559 -30.94 7.04 -7.10
C ALA A 559 -31.70 7.32 -8.41
N ALA A 560 -32.05 6.25 -9.13
CA ALA A 560 -32.72 6.30 -10.44
C ALA A 560 -34.25 6.31 -10.31
#